data_AF-A0A7J4EW42-F1
#
_entry.id   AF-A0A7J4EW42-F1
#
_cell.length_a   1.000
_cell.length_b   1.000
_cell.length_c   1.000
_cell.angle_alpha   90.00
_cell.angle_beta   90.00
_cell.angle_gamma   90.00
#
_symmetry.space_group_name_H-M   'P 1'
#
loop_
_entity.id
_entity.type
_entity.pdbx_description
1 polymer ?
#
loop_
_entity_poly.entity_id
_entity_poly.type
_entity_poly.pdbx_seq_one_letter_code
_entity_poly.pdbx_strand_id
1 'polypeptide(L)'
;MEYVKGITLKEYISRGEIDREEYLHIIKEVLKQCLRLDIHRIDHGEIQGGKHIIIRYPQVYLIDFGSGKVGRTPCNFTSAVSLFFTRSYIGRRTCEVLNISEMERDIIMKFVKKYKKYIKDSYVVKSPITRISNSQ
;
A
#
# COMPACT_ATOMS: atom_id res chain seq x y z
N MET A 1 5.36 5.05 21.49
CA MET A 1 4.38 4.53 20.52
C MET A 1 3.13 4.15 21.29
N GLU A 2 1.96 4.56 20.83
CA GLU A 2 0.69 4.15 21.43
C GLU A 2 0.40 2.69 21.04
N TYR A 3 -0.06 1.88 21.99
CA TYR A 3 -0.52 0.52 21.69
C TYR A 3 -1.89 0.59 21.02
N VAL A 4 -1.96 0.19 19.75
CA VAL A 4 -3.23 0.08 19.02
C VAL A 4 -3.81 -1.31 19.26
N LYS A 5 -4.86 -1.40 20.07
CA LYS A 5 -5.64 -2.64 20.25
C LYS A 5 -6.39 -2.97 18.96
N GLY A 6 -6.17 -4.17 18.40
CA GLY A 6 -6.83 -4.65 17.19
C GLY A 6 -6.25 -6.00 16.74
N ILE A 7 -6.64 -6.44 15.55
CA ILE A 7 -6.06 -7.63 14.91
C ILE A 7 -5.31 -7.24 13.63
N THR A 8 -4.28 -8.00 13.26
CA THR A 8 -3.55 -7.74 12.03
C THR A 8 -4.41 -8.06 10.80
N LEU A 9 -4.12 -7.44 9.64
CA LEU A 9 -4.75 -7.80 8.37
C LEU A 9 -4.54 -9.29 8.03
N LYS A 10 -3.36 -9.83 8.36
CA LYS A 10 -3.06 -11.25 8.16
C LYS A 10 -4.04 -12.13 8.96
N GLU A 11 -4.25 -11.83 10.23
CA GLU A 11 -5.22 -12.55 11.08
C GLU A 11 -6.66 -12.36 10.60
N TYR A 12 -7.01 -11.14 10.17
CA TYR A 12 -8.35 -10.83 9.66
C TYR A 12 -8.70 -11.70 8.44
N ILE A 13 -7.79 -11.81 7.47
CA ILE A 13 -8.00 -12.57 6.23
C ILE A 13 -8.04 -14.08 6.46
N SER A 14 -7.37 -14.56 7.50
CA SER A 14 -7.39 -15.97 7.89
C SER A 14 -8.68 -16.41 8.58
N ARG A 15 -9.63 -15.49 8.81
CA ARG A 15 -10.98 -15.84 9.26
C ARG A 15 -11.75 -16.55 8.14
N GLY A 16 -12.72 -17.38 8.53
CA GLY A 16 -13.56 -18.12 7.60
C GLY A 16 -14.42 -17.19 6.75
N GLU A 17 -15.46 -16.65 7.37
CA GLU A 17 -16.36 -15.67 6.74
C GLU A 17 -15.83 -14.25 6.92
N ILE A 18 -15.86 -13.49 5.83
CA ILE A 18 -15.44 -12.09 5.76
C ILE A 18 -16.60 -11.32 5.14
N ASP A 19 -17.10 -10.31 5.84
CA ASP A 19 -18.08 -9.38 5.26
C ASP A 19 -17.43 -8.57 4.14
N ARG A 20 -18.10 -8.57 2.97
CA ARG A 20 -17.56 -7.96 1.74
C ARG A 20 -17.41 -6.45 1.88
N GLU A 21 -18.38 -5.78 2.48
CA GLU A 21 -18.39 -4.31 2.58
C GLU A 21 -17.41 -3.81 3.64
N GLU A 22 -17.33 -4.49 4.79
CA GLU A 22 -16.28 -4.26 5.80
C GLU A 22 -14.88 -4.44 5.17
N TYR A 23 -14.68 -5.52 4.41
CA TYR A 23 -13.38 -5.78 3.82
C TYR A 23 -13.01 -4.79 2.72
N LEU A 24 -13.98 -4.37 1.91
CA LEU A 24 -13.80 -3.31 0.93
C LEU A 24 -13.45 -1.98 1.62
N HIS A 25 -14.08 -1.67 2.75
CA HIS A 25 -13.74 -0.50 3.57
C HIS A 25 -12.31 -0.57 4.08
N ILE A 26 -11.89 -1.71 4.63
CA ILE A 26 -10.51 -1.93 5.11
C ILE A 26 -9.50 -1.68 3.98
N ILE A 27 -9.71 -2.27 2.80
CA ILE A 27 -8.83 -2.08 1.64
C ILE A 27 -8.76 -0.61 1.25
N LYS A 28 -9.91 0.07 1.17
CA LYS A 28 -9.97 1.51 0.83
C LYS A 28 -9.16 2.34 1.83
N GLU A 29 -9.29 2.08 3.12
CA GLU A 29 -8.54 2.84 4.14
C GLU A 29 -7.03 2.59 4.08
N VAL A 30 -6.59 1.34 3.87
CA VAL A 30 -5.15 1.04 3.65
C VAL A 30 -4.63 1.78 2.41
N LEU A 31 -5.34 1.71 1.29
CA LEU A 31 -4.93 2.35 0.04
C LEU A 31 -4.87 3.88 0.19
N LYS A 32 -5.84 4.51 0.87
CA LYS A 32 -5.82 5.95 1.14
C LYS A 32 -4.65 6.37 2.01
N GLN A 33 -4.36 5.62 3.09
CA GLN A 33 -3.23 5.93 3.96
C GLN A 33 -1.90 5.81 3.22
N CYS A 34 -1.71 4.73 2.46
CA CYS A 34 -0.52 4.56 1.62
C CYS A 34 -0.37 5.63 0.55
N LEU A 35 -1.47 6.08 -0.07
CA LEU A 35 -1.45 7.20 -1.02
C LEU A 35 -1.03 8.50 -0.35
N ARG A 36 -1.54 8.80 0.86
CA ARG A 36 -1.12 9.98 1.64
C ARG A 36 0.37 9.94 1.95
N LEU A 37 0.91 8.78 2.36
CA LEU A 37 2.35 8.62 2.60
C LEU A 37 3.17 8.90 1.33
N ASP A 38 2.75 8.38 0.18
CA ASP A 38 3.42 8.64 -1.10
C ASP A 38 3.39 10.13 -1.49
N ILE A 39 2.26 10.83 -1.26
CA ILE A 39 2.12 12.27 -1.51
C ILE A 39 3.04 13.08 -0.60
N HIS A 40 3.12 12.70 0.68
CA HIS A 40 3.96 13.36 1.69
C HIS A 40 5.42 12.92 1.66
N ARG A 41 5.82 12.08 0.68
CA ARG A 41 7.20 11.60 0.50
C ARG A 41 7.74 10.79 1.68
N ILE A 42 6.86 10.07 2.36
CA ILE A 42 7.20 9.19 3.47
C ILE A 42 7.18 7.76 2.94
N ASP A 43 8.33 7.10 2.89
CA ASP A 43 8.39 5.66 2.57
C ASP A 43 8.27 4.87 3.87
N HIS A 44 7.21 4.08 4.04
CA HIS A 44 7.03 3.22 5.20
C HIS A 44 7.99 2.02 5.18
N GLY A 45 8.35 1.54 3.98
CA GLY A 45 9.27 0.41 3.79
C GLY A 45 8.68 -0.99 4.03
N GLU A 46 7.61 -1.13 4.82
CA GLU A 46 7.14 -2.43 5.33
C GLU A 46 5.63 -2.68 5.20
N ILE A 47 5.02 -2.16 4.15
CA ILE A 47 3.61 -2.43 3.80
C ILE A 47 3.38 -3.90 3.38
N GLN A 48 4.42 -4.56 2.88
CA GLN A 48 4.34 -5.91 2.32
C GLN A 48 3.98 -6.94 3.41
N GLY A 49 3.15 -7.93 3.05
CA GLY A 49 2.77 -9.01 3.96
C GLY A 49 1.71 -8.67 5.02
N GLY A 50 1.26 -7.42 5.13
CA GLY A 50 0.08 -7.02 5.92
C GLY A 50 0.24 -7.10 7.45
N LYS A 51 1.46 -7.30 7.96
CA LYS A 51 1.72 -7.39 9.42
C LYS A 51 1.58 -6.04 10.14
N HIS A 52 1.92 -4.97 9.45
CA HIS A 52 1.88 -3.60 9.96
C HIS A 52 0.55 -2.88 9.71
N ILE A 53 -0.50 -3.66 9.43
CA ILE A 53 -1.85 -3.15 9.21
C ILE A 53 -2.72 -3.71 10.33
N ILE A 54 -3.15 -2.85 11.26
CA ILE A 54 -4.03 -3.21 12.36
C ILE A 54 -5.45 -2.77 12.05
N ILE A 55 -6.40 -3.69 12.22
CA ILE A 55 -7.82 -3.47 12.04
C ILE A 55 -8.47 -3.41 13.42
N ARG A 56 -9.10 -2.27 13.69
CA ARG A 56 -10.02 -2.03 14.80
C ARG A 56 -11.25 -1.41 14.18
N TYR A 57 -12.05 -2.23 13.49
CA TYR A 57 -13.13 -1.76 12.64
C TYR A 57 -14.03 -0.74 13.37
N PRO A 58 -14.39 0.40 12.72
CA PRO A 58 -14.12 0.75 11.32
C PRO A 58 -12.75 1.40 11.06
N GLN A 59 -11.91 1.56 12.08
CA GLN A 59 -10.58 2.15 11.93
C GLN A 59 -9.55 1.11 11.45
N VAL A 60 -8.64 1.58 10.59
CA VAL A 60 -7.48 0.83 10.14
C VAL A 60 -6.25 1.68 10.41
N TYR A 61 -5.19 1.07 10.92
CA TYR A 61 -3.96 1.77 11.27
C TYR A 61 -2.78 1.12 10.55
N LEU A 62 -1.99 1.94 9.85
CA LEU A 62 -0.61 1.60 9.51
C LEU A 62 0.25 1.87 10.75
N ILE A 63 0.90 0.83 11.26
CA ILE A 63 1.74 0.91 12.45
C ILE A 63 3.20 0.64 12.08
N ASP A 64 4.11 0.94 13.00
CA ASP A 64 5.55 0.69 12.86
C ASP A 64 6.21 1.36 11.64
N PHE A 65 6.59 2.62 11.82
CA PHE A 65 7.38 3.38 10.85
C PHE A 65 8.90 3.25 11.09
N GLY A 66 9.35 2.27 11.87
CA GLY A 66 10.75 2.14 12.29
C GLY A 66 11.74 1.95 11.13
N SER A 67 11.30 1.31 10.05
CA SER A 67 12.02 1.17 8.78
C SER A 67 11.85 2.36 7.83
N GLY A 68 11.05 3.34 8.22
CA GLY A 68 10.62 4.43 7.36
C GLY A 68 11.80 5.30 6.94
N LYS A 69 11.89 5.60 5.64
CA LYS A 69 12.97 6.42 5.10
C LYS A 69 12.40 7.68 4.44
N VAL A 70 13.01 8.82 4.78
CA VAL A 70 12.81 10.07 4.06
C VAL A 70 13.89 10.17 2.97
N GLY A 71 13.51 10.61 1.77
CA GLY A 71 14.46 10.83 0.65
C GLY A 71 14.57 9.70 -0.38
N ARG A 72 13.92 8.55 -0.17
CA ARG A 72 13.67 7.55 -1.23
C ARG A 72 12.35 7.85 -1.93
N THR A 73 12.21 7.45 -3.19
CA THR A 73 10.91 7.46 -3.86
C THR A 73 10.00 6.45 -3.17
N PRO A 74 8.91 6.88 -2.51
CA PRO A 74 8.02 5.99 -1.79
C PRO A 74 7.23 5.15 -2.80
N CYS A 75 6.85 3.97 -2.35
CA CYS A 75 6.05 3.05 -3.14
C CYS A 75 4.99 2.34 -2.29
N ASN A 76 4.46 3.03 -1.28
CA ASN A 76 3.53 2.47 -0.32
C ASN A 76 2.23 2.07 -1.00
N PHE A 77 1.66 2.95 -1.87
CA PHE A 77 0.42 2.65 -2.57
C PHE A 77 0.60 1.47 -3.53
N THR A 78 1.71 1.44 -4.27
CA THR A 78 2.02 0.33 -5.16
C THR A 78 2.21 -0.98 -4.38
N SER A 79 2.84 -0.92 -3.21
CA SER A 79 3.03 -2.08 -2.33
C SER A 79 1.71 -2.58 -1.75
N ALA A 80 0.81 -1.68 -1.34
CA ALA A 80 -0.51 -2.03 -0.85
C ALA A 80 -1.40 -2.66 -1.94
N VAL A 81 -1.41 -2.09 -3.16
CA VAL A 81 -2.12 -2.74 -4.28
C VAL A 81 -1.50 -4.12 -4.57
N SER A 82 -0.18 -4.24 -4.53
CA SER A 82 0.46 -5.54 -4.74
C SER A 82 0.08 -6.54 -3.64
N LEU A 83 -0.05 -6.10 -2.38
CA LEU A 83 -0.53 -6.93 -1.27
C LEU A 83 -1.91 -7.53 -1.56
N PHE A 84 -2.86 -6.69 -1.99
CA PHE A 84 -4.27 -7.06 -2.20
C PHE A 84 -4.58 -7.70 -3.56
N PHE A 85 -3.74 -7.51 -4.58
CA PHE A 85 -4.10 -7.90 -5.96
C PHE A 85 -3.01 -8.70 -6.68
N THR A 86 -2.04 -9.27 -5.96
CA THR A 86 -1.09 -10.27 -6.52
C THR A 86 -1.52 -11.70 -6.22
N ARG A 87 -0.74 -12.70 -6.67
CA ARG A 87 -1.02 -14.13 -6.42
C ARG A 87 -0.65 -14.61 -5.00
N SER A 88 -0.46 -13.68 -4.07
CA SER A 88 -0.23 -13.99 -2.65
C SER A 88 -1.50 -14.58 -2.01
N TYR A 89 -1.37 -15.19 -0.83
CA TYR A 89 -2.54 -15.68 -0.08
C TYR A 89 -3.58 -14.57 0.16
N ILE A 90 -3.12 -13.40 0.61
CA ILE A 90 -3.94 -12.21 0.83
C ILE A 90 -4.59 -11.76 -0.49
N GLY A 91 -3.83 -11.72 -1.57
CA GLY A 91 -4.35 -11.28 -2.87
C GLY A 91 -5.40 -12.22 -3.45
N ARG A 92 -5.20 -13.54 -3.34
CA ARG A 92 -6.21 -14.53 -3.77
C ARG A 92 -7.51 -14.40 -2.97
N ARG A 93 -7.40 -14.39 -1.63
CA ARG A 93 -8.56 -14.17 -0.75
C ARG A 93 -9.27 -12.86 -1.05
N THR A 94 -8.53 -11.82 -1.41
CA THR A 94 -9.12 -10.53 -1.78
C THR A 94 -9.95 -10.62 -3.03
N CYS A 95 -9.42 -11.24 -4.09
CA CYS A 95 -10.17 -11.42 -5.33
C CYS A 95 -11.41 -12.31 -5.13
N GLU A 96 -11.31 -13.34 -4.29
CA GLU A 96 -12.44 -14.21 -3.92
C GLU A 96 -13.54 -13.43 -3.19
N VAL A 97 -13.21 -12.73 -2.10
CA VAL A 97 -14.19 -11.99 -1.27
C VAL A 97 -14.86 -10.86 -2.06
N LEU A 98 -14.11 -10.16 -2.91
CA LEU A 98 -14.63 -9.03 -3.68
C LEU A 98 -15.23 -9.43 -5.03
N ASN A 99 -15.14 -10.71 -5.41
CA ASN A 99 -15.52 -11.25 -6.72
C ASN A 99 -14.84 -10.50 -7.89
N ILE A 100 -13.52 -10.35 -7.81
CA ILE A 100 -12.71 -9.65 -8.81
C ILE A 100 -12.21 -10.66 -9.84
N SER A 101 -12.57 -10.43 -11.10
CA SER A 101 -12.11 -11.23 -12.24
C SER A 101 -10.62 -11.04 -12.53
N GLU A 102 -10.02 -11.98 -13.27
CA GLU A 102 -8.63 -11.82 -13.76
C GLU A 102 -8.46 -10.59 -14.64
N MET A 103 -9.47 -10.24 -15.44
CA MET A 103 -9.46 -9.06 -16.30
C MET A 103 -9.42 -7.75 -15.48
N GLU A 104 -10.28 -7.63 -14.47
CA GLU A 104 -10.28 -6.47 -13.57
C GLU A 104 -8.97 -6.36 -12.80
N ARG A 105 -8.45 -7.48 -12.32
CA ARG A 105 -7.14 -7.56 -11.67
C ARG A 105 -6.03 -7.06 -12.59
N ASP A 106 -6.02 -7.46 -13.86
CA ASP A 106 -5.04 -6.98 -14.84
C ASP A 106 -5.15 -5.47 -15.10
N ILE A 107 -6.37 -4.92 -15.12
CA ILE A 107 -6.61 -3.47 -15.23
C ILE A 107 -6.02 -2.75 -14.01
N ILE A 108 -6.27 -3.25 -12.80
CA ILE A 108 -5.71 -2.71 -11.54
C ILE A 108 -4.17 -2.72 -11.62
N MET A 109 -3.57 -3.84 -12.03
CA MET A 109 -2.10 -3.94 -12.13
C MET A 109 -1.51 -3.01 -13.19
N LYS A 110 -2.21 -2.79 -14.32
CA LYS A 110 -1.80 -1.79 -15.34
C LYS A 110 -1.86 -0.37 -14.78
N PHE A 111 -2.91 -0.02 -14.04
CA PHE A 111 -3.04 1.28 -13.38
C PHE A 111 -1.88 1.53 -12.40
N VAL A 112 -1.54 0.55 -11.58
CA VAL A 112 -0.47 0.67 -10.59
C VAL A 112 0.91 0.82 -11.22
N LYS A 113 1.17 0.15 -12.35
CA LYS A 113 2.40 0.36 -13.12
C LYS A 113 2.51 1.82 -13.61
N LYS A 114 1.41 2.41 -14.09
CA LYS A 114 1.37 3.83 -14.50
C LYS A 114 1.59 4.76 -13.30
N TYR A 115 0.91 4.51 -12.18
CA TYR A 115 1.09 5.28 -10.94
C TYR A 115 2.54 5.25 -10.46
N LYS A 116 3.17 4.08 -10.39
CA LYS A 116 4.58 3.93 -9.96
C LYS A 116 5.53 4.75 -10.86
N LYS A 117 5.27 4.78 -12.17
CA LYS A 117 6.04 5.59 -13.11
C LYS A 117 5.83 7.09 -12.86
N TYR A 118 4.58 7.53 -12.73
CA TYR A 118 4.23 8.92 -12.43
C TYR A 118 4.91 9.43 -11.15
N ILE A 119 4.90 8.63 -10.08
CA ILE A 119 5.59 8.95 -8.83
C ILE A 119 7.09 9.06 -9.09
N LYS A 120 7.75 8.09 -9.73
CA LYS A 120 9.20 8.21 -10.03
C LYS A 120 9.54 9.49 -10.80
N ASP A 121 8.80 9.77 -11.88
CA ASP A 121 9.05 10.93 -12.73
C ASP A 121 8.86 12.25 -11.95
N SER A 122 7.85 12.30 -11.08
CA SER A 122 7.58 13.46 -10.20
C SER A 122 8.70 13.73 -9.18
N TYR A 123 9.52 12.72 -8.85
CA TYR A 123 10.62 12.85 -7.89
C TYR A 123 11.93 13.24 -8.59
N VAL A 124 12.14 12.85 -9.85
CA VAL A 124 13.33 13.23 -10.65
C VAL A 124 13.32 14.74 -10.96
N VAL A 125 12.16 15.32 -11.25
CA VAL A 125 12.04 16.73 -11.68
C VAL A 125 12.26 17.74 -10.54
N LYS A 126 12.22 17.32 -9.27
CA LYS A 126 12.28 18.22 -8.10
C LYS A 126 13.54 18.08 -7.24
N SER A 127 14.59 17.39 -7.70
CA SER A 127 15.91 17.42 -7.04
C SER A 127 16.77 18.53 -7.66
N PRO A 128 17.08 19.63 -6.94
CA PRO A 128 17.98 20.68 -7.44
C PRO A 128 19.45 20.24 -7.54
N ILE A 129 19.79 19.04 -7.04
CA ILE A 129 21.18 18.70 -6.69
C ILE A 129 21.95 18.06 -7.87
N THR A 130 21.29 17.63 -8.94
CA THR A 130 21.97 16.92 -10.04
C THR A 130 22.45 17.81 -11.21
N ARG A 131 22.42 19.14 -11.09
CA ARG A 131 22.84 20.07 -12.17
C ARG A 131 24.16 20.82 -11.93
N ILE A 132 24.98 20.41 -10.97
CA ILE A 132 26.31 21.03 -10.74
C ILE A 132 27.38 19.94 -10.67
N SER A 133 27.68 19.30 -11.80
CA SER A 133 28.92 18.52 -11.95
C SER A 133 29.21 18.21 -13.42
N ASN A 134 29.10 19.20 -14.31
CA ASN A 134 29.64 19.13 -15.68
C ASN A 134 29.83 20.55 -16.22
N SER A 135 30.75 21.28 -15.59
CA SER A 135 31.34 22.50 -16.13
C SER A 135 32.65 22.78 -15.39
N GLN A 136 33.65 21.96 -15.66
CA GLN A 136 35.07 22.31 -15.65
C GLN A 136 35.74 21.57 -16.80
#